data_AF-A0A1W6QCM1-F1
#
_entry.id   AF-A0A1W6QCM1-F1
#
_cell.length_a   1.000
_cell.length_b   1.000
_cell.length_c   1.000
_cell.angle_alpha   90.00
_cell.angle_beta   90.00
_cell.angle_gamma   90.00
#
_symmetry.space_group_name_H-M   'P 1'
#
loop_
_entity.id
_entity.type
_entity.pdbx_description
1 polymer ?
#
loop_
_entity_poly.entity_id
_entity_poly.type
_entity_poly.pdbx_seq_one_letter_code
_entity_poly.pdbx_strand_id
1 'polypeptide(L)'
;YIQIRKGPNKVGLLGILQPFSDAIKLFNKNLIILETMNFSMVYLSPALTLLISIITISIISFNYYPMFDNKHSILLFLILSSLSVYFILMIGWSTNSKYCNLGSIRNVAQMISYEVSFFLIILFIVILSNSYLLTQISESQHIMMFLWGNMILYYIWLISCLAETNRSPFDFAE
;
A
#
# COMPACT_ATOMS: atom_id res chain seq x y z
N TYR A 1 22.36 4.15 5.87
CA TYR A 1 23.58 4.63 5.19
C TYR A 1 23.54 6.11 4.84
N ILE A 2 22.41 6.65 4.35
CA ILE A 2 22.21 8.10 4.06
C ILE A 2 22.63 9.03 5.22
N GLN A 3 22.36 8.64 6.47
CA GLN A 3 22.73 9.40 7.68
C GLN A 3 24.17 9.15 8.18
N ILE A 4 25.06 8.57 7.37
CA ILE A 4 26.46 8.23 7.73
C ILE A 4 26.55 7.37 9.03
N ARG A 5 25.53 6.54 9.29
CA ARG A 5 25.54 5.52 10.34
C ARG A 5 25.24 4.15 9.76
N LYS A 6 25.90 3.13 10.31
CA LYS A 6 25.61 1.73 10.01
C LYS A 6 24.25 1.35 10.61
N GLY A 7 23.47 0.57 9.88
CA GLY A 7 22.19 0.04 10.33
C GLY A 7 22.36 -1.10 11.34
N PRO A 8 21.33 -1.94 11.54
CA PRO A 8 21.44 -3.12 12.37
C PRO A 8 22.50 -4.08 11.79
N ASN A 9 23.64 -4.21 12.46
CA ASN A 9 24.75 -5.08 12.02
C ASN A 9 25.07 -6.20 13.04
N LYS A 10 24.40 -6.22 14.21
CA LYS A 10 24.74 -7.10 15.34
C LYS A 10 23.97 -8.43 15.35
N VAL A 11 22.73 -8.45 14.85
CA VAL A 11 21.87 -9.65 14.89
C VAL A 11 22.15 -10.53 13.66
N GLY A 12 22.86 -11.64 13.87
CA GLY A 12 23.25 -12.56 12.79
C GLY A 12 24.36 -12.02 11.88
N LEU A 13 24.48 -12.59 10.68
CA LEU A 13 25.44 -12.13 9.68
C LEU A 13 24.97 -10.80 9.07
N LEU A 14 25.70 -9.70 9.30
CA LEU A 14 25.40 -8.35 8.76
C LEU A 14 23.97 -7.82 9.06
N GLY A 15 23.27 -8.36 10.06
CA GLY A 15 21.91 -7.92 10.40
C GLY A 15 20.78 -8.63 9.64
N ILE A 16 21.07 -9.63 8.80
CA ILE A 16 20.05 -10.32 7.98
C ILE A 16 18.95 -10.95 8.84
N LEU A 17 19.29 -11.42 10.05
CA LEU A 17 18.35 -12.06 10.97
C LEU A 17 17.55 -11.05 11.82
N GLN A 18 17.72 -9.74 11.62
CA GLN A 18 17.00 -8.71 12.38
C GLN A 18 15.46 -8.83 12.27
N PRO A 19 14.84 -8.97 11.08
CA PRO A 19 13.38 -9.06 10.97
C PRO A 19 12.80 -10.28 11.70
N PHE A 20 13.53 -11.40 11.71
CA PHE A 20 13.14 -12.59 12.46
C PHE A 20 13.19 -12.37 13.97
N SER A 21 14.24 -11.70 14.47
CA SER A 21 14.38 -11.39 15.89
C SER A 21 13.27 -10.45 16.39
N ASP A 22 12.88 -9.46 15.58
CA ASP A 22 11.81 -8.53 15.91
C ASP A 22 10.43 -9.22 15.86
N ALA A 23 10.20 -10.12 14.91
CA ALA A 23 8.99 -10.94 14.86
C ALA A 23 8.86 -11.82 16.12
N ILE A 24 9.91 -12.57 16.48
CA ILE A 24 9.91 -13.42 17.70
C ILE A 24 9.68 -12.57 18.95
N LYS A 25 10.28 -11.37 19.02
CA LYS A 25 10.06 -10.43 20.13
C LYS A 25 8.61 -9.99 20.24
N LEU A 26 7.94 -9.72 19.12
CA LEU A 26 6.52 -9.36 19.10
C LEU A 26 5.61 -10.54 19.48
N PHE A 27 5.91 -11.77 19.03
CA PHE A 27 5.16 -12.96 19.41
C PHE A 27 5.26 -13.30 20.92
N ASN A 28 6.41 -13.02 21.53
CA ASN A 28 6.61 -13.25 22.96
C ASN A 28 6.03 -12.14 23.85
N LYS A 29 5.56 -11.04 23.28
CA LYS A 29 5.03 -9.91 24.06
C LYS A 29 3.58 -10.19 24.45
N ASN A 30 3.27 -9.99 25.74
CA ASN A 30 1.90 -10.16 26.23
C ASN A 30 0.95 -9.18 25.52
N LEU A 31 -0.20 -9.71 25.06
CA LEU A 31 -1.29 -8.93 24.51
C LEU A 31 -2.02 -8.23 25.66
N ILE A 32 -1.96 -6.89 25.68
CA ILE A 32 -2.70 -6.06 26.63
C ILE A 32 -3.95 -5.58 25.92
N ILE A 33 -5.12 -6.00 26.39
CA ILE A 33 -6.39 -5.59 25.80
C ILE A 33 -7.06 -4.61 26.75
N LEU A 34 -7.50 -3.47 26.21
CA LEU A 34 -8.26 -2.49 26.99
C LEU A 34 -9.75 -2.87 26.96
N GLU A 35 -10.45 -2.69 28.08
CA GLU A 35 -11.86 -3.05 28.23
C GLU A 35 -12.80 -2.25 27.32
N THR A 36 -12.40 -1.03 26.92
CA THR A 36 -13.23 -0.12 26.11
C THR A 36 -13.23 -0.43 24.62
N MET A 37 -12.42 -1.41 24.17
CA MET A 37 -12.16 -1.68 22.75
C MET A 37 -13.12 -2.72 22.19
N ASN A 38 -13.47 -2.59 20.90
CA ASN A 38 -14.25 -3.60 20.20
C ASN A 38 -13.37 -4.79 19.79
N PHE A 39 -13.33 -5.84 20.63
CA PHE A 39 -12.47 -7.00 20.44
C PHE A 39 -12.53 -7.62 19.03
N SER A 40 -13.71 -7.88 18.47
CA SER A 40 -13.80 -8.54 17.15
C SER A 40 -13.19 -7.68 16.04
N MET A 41 -13.45 -6.37 16.05
CA MET A 41 -12.96 -5.45 15.03
C MET A 41 -11.45 -5.21 15.15
N VAL A 42 -10.92 -5.12 16.37
CA VAL A 42 -9.47 -4.95 16.61
C VAL A 42 -8.66 -6.14 16.06
N TYR A 43 -9.16 -7.36 16.18
CA TYR A 43 -8.46 -8.54 15.65
C TYR A 43 -8.68 -8.76 14.15
N LEU A 44 -9.89 -8.52 13.64
CA LEU A 44 -10.22 -8.72 12.22
C LEU A 44 -9.60 -7.65 11.32
N SER A 45 -9.59 -6.39 11.75
CA SER A 45 -9.21 -5.30 10.86
C SER A 45 -7.74 -5.36 10.37
N PRO A 46 -6.72 -5.67 11.20
CA PRO A 46 -5.35 -5.83 10.71
C PRO A 46 -5.23 -7.03 9.76
N ALA A 47 -5.92 -8.13 10.03
CA ALA A 47 -5.93 -9.30 9.16
C ALA A 47 -6.51 -8.97 7.77
N LEU A 48 -7.58 -8.18 7.72
CA LEU A 48 -8.22 -7.75 6.47
C LEU A 48 -7.32 -6.80 5.66
N THR A 49 -6.62 -5.84 6.31
CA THR A 49 -5.65 -4.98 5.61
C THR A 49 -4.55 -5.78 4.94
N LEU A 50 -4.01 -6.78 5.64
CA LEU A 50 -2.98 -7.67 5.11
C LEU A 50 -3.53 -8.55 3.98
N LEU A 51 -4.76 -9.04 4.10
CA LEU A 51 -5.41 -9.84 3.06
C LEU A 51 -5.55 -9.07 1.74
N ILE A 52 -5.95 -7.80 1.75
CA ILE A 52 -5.98 -6.99 0.51
C ILE A 52 -4.59 -6.89 -0.10
N SER A 53 -3.56 -6.61 0.70
CA SER A 53 -2.19 -6.44 0.18
C SER A 53 -1.65 -7.71 -0.50
N ILE A 54 -2.10 -8.89 -0.07
CA ILE A 54 -1.74 -10.16 -0.71
C ILE A 54 -2.54 -10.37 -2.00
N ILE A 55 -3.82 -9.98 -2.02
CA ILE A 55 -4.65 -10.07 -3.23
C ILE A 55 -4.13 -9.09 -4.30
N THR A 56 -3.66 -7.90 -3.94
CA THR A 56 -3.10 -6.96 -4.93
C THR A 56 -1.88 -7.53 -5.64
N ILE A 57 -1.05 -8.32 -4.95
CA ILE A 57 0.13 -8.99 -5.53
C ILE A 57 -0.27 -10.00 -6.62
N SER A 58 -1.40 -10.71 -6.46
CA SER A 58 -1.79 -11.76 -7.44
C SER A 58 -2.22 -11.19 -8.79
N ILE A 59 -2.62 -9.92 -8.84
CA ILE A 59 -3.04 -9.22 -10.06
C ILE A 59 -1.83 -8.73 -10.86
N ILE A 60 -0.71 -8.46 -10.19
CA ILE A 60 0.49 -7.95 -10.83
C ILE A 60 1.10 -9.06 -11.70
N SER A 61 1.28 -8.76 -12.99
CA SER A 61 1.93 -9.67 -13.94
C SER A 61 3.46 -9.58 -13.79
N PHE A 62 4.08 -10.57 -13.14
CA PHE A 62 5.55 -10.68 -13.08
C PHE A 62 6.17 -11.28 -14.35
N ASN A 63 5.41 -12.15 -15.03
CA ASN A 63 5.81 -12.84 -16.25
C ASN A 63 4.69 -12.74 -17.30
N TYR A 64 4.96 -13.22 -18.52
CA TYR A 64 3.98 -13.26 -19.63
C TYR A 64 2.66 -13.95 -19.27
N TYR A 65 2.68 -14.92 -18.36
CA TYR A 65 1.50 -15.57 -17.83
C TYR A 65 1.23 -15.12 -16.40
N PRO A 66 0.27 -14.20 -16.18
CA PRO A 66 -0.12 -13.80 -14.83
C PRO A 66 -0.86 -14.95 -14.12
N MET A 67 -0.78 -14.97 -12.79
CA MET A 67 -1.53 -15.96 -11.97
C MET A 67 -3.04 -15.74 -12.05
N PHE A 68 -3.46 -14.49 -12.23
CA PHE A 68 -4.85 -14.11 -12.41
C PHE A 68 -5.00 -13.24 -13.66
N ASP A 69 -5.53 -13.83 -14.73
CA ASP A 69 -5.76 -13.13 -15.99
C ASP A 69 -7.20 -12.62 -16.06
N ASN A 70 -7.38 -11.31 -15.87
CA ASN A 70 -8.66 -10.63 -15.99
C ASN A 70 -8.53 -9.45 -16.96
N LYS A 71 -9.44 -9.38 -17.94
CA LYS A 71 -9.50 -8.30 -18.95
C LYS A 71 -9.51 -6.90 -18.35
N HIS A 72 -10.03 -6.74 -17.13
CA HIS A 72 -10.11 -5.48 -16.39
C HIS A 72 -9.16 -5.42 -15.18
N SER A 73 -7.97 -6.01 -15.29
CA SER A 73 -6.98 -6.13 -14.20
C SER A 73 -6.68 -4.80 -13.47
N ILE A 74 -6.51 -3.69 -14.20
CA ILE A 74 -6.23 -2.38 -13.59
C ILE A 74 -7.41 -1.80 -12.82
N LEU A 75 -8.61 -1.96 -13.36
CA LEU A 75 -9.82 -1.52 -12.66
C LEU A 75 -9.98 -2.31 -11.36
N LEU A 76 -9.65 -3.60 -11.38
CA LEU A 76 -9.66 -4.43 -10.17
C LEU A 76 -8.62 -3.97 -9.15
N PHE A 77 -7.42 -3.57 -9.59
CA PHE A 77 -6.42 -2.96 -8.71
C PHE A 77 -6.96 -1.69 -8.02
N LEU A 78 -7.61 -0.80 -8.77
CA LEU A 78 -8.23 0.42 -8.22
C LEU A 78 -9.38 0.13 -7.23
N ILE A 79 -10.16 -0.94 -7.47
CA ILE A 79 -11.18 -1.35 -6.51
C ILE A 79 -10.54 -1.84 -5.21
N LEU A 80 -9.43 -2.57 -5.28
CA LEU A 80 -8.73 -3.04 -4.08
C LEU A 80 -8.03 -1.91 -3.31
N SER A 81 -7.46 -0.90 -4.00
CA SER A 81 -6.92 0.28 -3.33
C SER A 81 -8.01 1.01 -2.55
N SER A 82 -9.18 1.24 -3.15
CA SER A 82 -10.30 1.91 -2.46
C SER A 82 -10.82 1.11 -1.25
N LEU A 83 -10.81 -0.23 -1.33
CA LEU A 83 -11.19 -1.10 -0.22
C LEU A 83 -10.23 -0.97 0.97
N SER A 84 -8.94 -0.73 0.74
CA SER A 84 -7.94 -0.60 1.81
C SER A 84 -8.23 0.55 2.78
N VAL A 85 -8.76 1.67 2.25
CA VAL A 85 -9.11 2.87 3.03
C VAL A 85 -10.19 2.58 4.08
N TYR A 86 -11.17 1.74 3.75
CA TYR A 86 -12.24 1.37 4.68
C TYR A 86 -11.71 0.60 5.89
N PHE A 87 -10.71 -0.27 5.69
CA PHE A 87 -10.15 -1.03 6.81
C PHE A 87 -9.33 -0.15 7.74
N ILE A 88 -8.67 0.89 7.23
CA ILE A 88 -7.96 1.87 8.06
C ILE A 88 -8.93 2.67 8.94
N LEU A 89 -10.09 3.06 8.39
CA LEU A 89 -11.17 3.66 9.17
C LEU A 89 -11.66 2.71 10.28
N MET A 90 -11.86 1.42 9.95
CA MET A 90 -12.32 0.41 10.91
C MET A 90 -11.32 0.22 12.07
N ILE A 91 -10.01 0.23 11.81
CA ILE A 91 -8.98 0.16 12.85
C ILE A 91 -9.14 1.32 13.82
N GLY A 92 -9.22 2.57 13.33
CA GLY A 92 -9.35 3.74 14.19
C GLY A 92 -10.61 3.72 15.05
N TRP A 93 -11.75 3.33 14.47
CA TRP A 93 -13.02 3.25 15.18
C TRP A 93 -13.04 2.16 16.25
N SER A 94 -12.36 1.03 16.02
CA SER A 94 -12.32 -0.12 16.95
C SER A 94 -11.71 0.21 18.32
N THR A 95 -10.87 1.24 18.40
CA THR A 95 -10.13 1.61 19.61
C THR A 95 -10.91 2.50 20.59
N ASN A 96 -12.10 2.95 20.21
CA ASN A 96 -13.00 3.76 21.05
C ASN A 96 -12.31 4.94 21.78
N SER A 97 -11.28 5.53 21.17
CA SER A 97 -10.54 6.68 21.71
C SER A 97 -10.66 7.86 20.75
N LYS A 98 -10.94 9.04 21.29
CA LYS A 98 -11.17 10.24 20.46
C LYS A 98 -9.96 10.61 19.61
N TYR A 99 -8.75 10.45 20.15
CA TYR A 99 -7.52 10.76 19.45
C TYR A 99 -7.24 9.79 18.29
N CYS A 100 -7.40 8.48 18.51
CA CYS A 100 -7.20 7.50 17.45
C CYS A 100 -8.20 7.66 16.31
N ASN A 101 -9.47 7.93 16.64
CA ASN A 101 -10.50 8.19 15.62
C ASN A 101 -10.24 9.48 14.82
N LEU A 102 -9.73 10.54 15.46
CA LEU A 102 -9.32 11.76 14.74
C LEU A 102 -8.10 11.51 13.85
N GLY A 103 -7.13 10.71 14.31
CA GLY A 103 -5.97 10.29 13.53
C GLY A 103 -6.38 9.49 12.29
N SER A 104 -7.26 8.49 12.44
CA SER A 104 -7.73 7.67 11.33
C SER A 104 -8.49 8.49 10.29
N ILE A 105 -9.35 9.42 10.71
CA ILE A 105 -10.08 10.31 9.78
C ILE A 105 -9.12 11.20 8.98
N ARG A 106 -8.06 11.72 9.62
CA ARG A 106 -7.04 12.52 8.92
C ARG A 106 -6.28 11.70 7.88
N ASN A 107 -5.90 10.47 8.25
CA ASN A 107 -5.24 9.55 7.33
C ASN A 107 -6.15 9.20 6.14
N VAL A 108 -7.40 8.83 6.41
CA VAL A 108 -8.41 8.53 5.38
C VAL A 108 -8.62 9.72 4.43
N ALA A 109 -8.71 10.94 4.95
CA ALA A 109 -8.84 12.14 4.11
C ALA A 109 -7.63 12.31 3.17
N GLN A 110 -6.41 12.05 3.65
CA GLN A 110 -5.20 12.08 2.83
C GLN A 110 -5.25 11.00 1.75
N MET A 111 -5.49 9.73 2.10
CA MET A 111 -5.52 8.63 1.13
C MET A 111 -6.55 8.87 0.02
N ILE A 112 -7.78 9.26 0.36
CA ILE A 112 -8.84 9.53 -0.64
C ILE A 112 -8.43 10.67 -1.58
N SER A 113 -7.81 11.74 -1.04
CA SER A 113 -7.40 12.87 -1.87
C SER A 113 -6.35 12.49 -2.93
N TYR A 114 -5.40 11.63 -2.57
CA TYR A 114 -4.36 11.17 -3.50
C TYR A 114 -4.82 10.00 -4.37
N GLU A 115 -5.80 9.21 -3.94
CA GLU A 115 -6.41 8.16 -4.74
C GLU A 115 -7.05 8.71 -6.02
N VAL A 116 -7.73 9.86 -5.94
CA VAL A 116 -8.30 10.53 -7.13
C VAL A 116 -7.20 10.93 -8.12
N SER A 117 -6.09 11.48 -7.63
CA SER A 117 -4.96 11.85 -8.49
C SER A 117 -4.31 10.63 -9.15
N PHE A 118 -4.19 9.54 -8.39
CA PHE A 118 -3.65 8.27 -8.85
C PHE A 118 -4.54 7.61 -9.92
N PHE A 119 -5.86 7.65 -9.74
CA PHE A 119 -6.84 7.20 -10.72
C PHE A 119 -6.69 7.92 -12.07
N LEU A 120 -6.55 9.25 -12.06
CA LEU A 120 -6.40 10.05 -13.28
C LEU A 120 -5.11 9.69 -14.04
N ILE A 121 -4.01 9.44 -13.33
CA ILE A 121 -2.74 9.04 -13.93
C ILE A 121 -2.85 7.66 -14.59
N ILE A 122 -3.47 6.70 -13.89
CA ILE A 122 -3.71 5.36 -14.45
C ILE A 122 -4.60 5.45 -15.69
N LEU A 123 -5.64 6.27 -15.66
CA LEU A 123 -6.53 6.45 -16.80
C LEU A 123 -5.77 6.98 -18.03
N PHE A 124 -4.83 7.91 -17.83
CA PHE A 124 -3.96 8.38 -18.91
C PHE A 124 -3.09 7.24 -19.49
N ILE A 125 -2.53 6.37 -18.64
CA ILE A 125 -1.74 5.20 -19.09
C ILE A 125 -2.62 4.22 -19.89
N VAL A 126 -3.85 3.99 -19.46
CA VAL A 126 -4.82 3.13 -20.16
C VAL A 126 -5.17 3.70 -21.54
N ILE A 127 -5.27 5.01 -21.68
CA ILE A 127 -5.50 5.65 -22.99
C ILE A 127 -4.30 5.42 -23.93
N LEU A 128 -3.07 5.47 -23.42
CA LEU A 128 -1.88 5.20 -24.23
C LEU A 128 -1.80 3.74 -24.71
N SER A 129 -2.22 2.79 -23.89
CA SER A 129 -2.20 1.36 -24.24
C SER A 129 -3.45 0.86 -24.95
N ASN A 130 -4.53 1.64 -24.96
CA ASN A 130 -5.88 1.26 -25.43
C ASN A 130 -6.47 0.01 -24.75
N SER A 131 -5.98 -0.37 -23.57
CA SER A 131 -6.43 -1.58 -22.89
C SER A 131 -6.33 -1.48 -21.36
N TYR A 132 -7.19 -2.23 -20.67
CA TYR A 132 -7.22 -2.34 -19.20
C TYR A 132 -6.44 -3.56 -18.66
N LEU A 133 -5.85 -4.35 -19.56
CA LEU A 133 -5.11 -5.56 -19.22
C LEU A 133 -3.64 -5.23 -18.98
N LEU A 134 -3.11 -5.57 -17.79
CA LEU A 134 -1.73 -5.27 -17.40
C LEU A 134 -0.68 -5.86 -18.35
N THR A 135 -0.92 -7.06 -18.89
CA THR A 135 0.00 -7.71 -19.85
C THR A 135 0.06 -6.91 -21.16
N GLN A 136 -1.09 -6.52 -21.72
CA GLN A 136 -1.12 -5.67 -22.93
C GLN A 136 -0.48 -4.30 -22.70
N ILE A 137 -0.61 -3.73 -21.50
CA ILE A 137 0.10 -2.50 -21.14
C ILE A 137 1.62 -2.70 -21.13
N SER A 138 2.11 -3.82 -20.59
CA SER A 138 3.54 -4.13 -20.64
C SER A 138 4.05 -4.31 -22.07
N GLU A 139 3.25 -4.95 -22.94
CA GLU A 139 3.60 -5.17 -24.35
C GLU A 139 3.66 -3.85 -25.13
N SER A 140 2.75 -2.90 -24.84
CA SER A 140 2.73 -1.58 -25.48
C SER A 140 4.00 -0.76 -25.21
N GLN A 141 4.74 -1.07 -24.13
CA GLN A 141 5.98 -0.39 -23.76
C GLN A 141 7.23 -0.95 -24.43
N HIS A 142 7.12 -1.99 -25.27
CA HIS A 142 8.29 -2.60 -25.93
C HIS A 142 9.02 -1.66 -26.89
N ILE A 143 8.30 -0.79 -27.61
CA ILE A 143 8.91 0.11 -28.59
C ILE A 143 9.51 1.34 -27.88
N MET A 144 8.73 1.98 -27.01
CA MET A 144 9.16 3.11 -26.19
C MET A 144 8.51 3.00 -24.81
N MET A 145 9.32 3.10 -23.76
CA MET A 145 8.81 3.12 -22.39
C MET A 145 8.00 4.39 -22.15
N PHE A 146 6.87 4.28 -21.45
CA PHE A 146 6.03 5.43 -21.12
C PHE A 146 6.74 6.50 -20.28
N LEU A 147 7.81 6.13 -19.57
CA LEU A 147 8.63 7.04 -18.80
C LEU A 147 9.27 8.14 -19.66
N TRP A 148 9.80 7.80 -20.84
CA TRP A 148 10.53 8.76 -21.69
C TRP A 148 9.64 9.86 -22.27
N GLY A 149 8.38 9.57 -22.58
CA GLY A 149 7.43 10.59 -23.05
C GLY A 149 6.82 11.43 -21.91
N ASN A 150 6.76 10.88 -20.69
CA ASN A 150 5.89 11.38 -19.62
C ASN A 150 6.60 11.53 -18.26
N MET A 151 7.82 12.10 -18.25
CA MET A 151 8.61 12.25 -17.01
C MET A 151 7.88 13.03 -15.90
N ILE A 152 7.10 14.05 -16.25
CA ILE A 152 6.33 14.85 -15.27
C ILE A 152 5.26 13.98 -14.59
N LEU A 153 4.52 13.19 -15.37
CA LEU A 153 3.51 12.28 -14.84
C LEU A 153 4.13 11.22 -13.94
N TYR A 154 5.33 10.72 -14.28
CA TYR A 154 6.07 9.80 -13.42
C TYR A 154 6.38 10.40 -12.04
N TYR A 155 6.81 11.67 -11.98
CA TYR A 155 7.04 12.33 -10.69
C TYR A 155 5.76 12.54 -9.89
N ILE A 156 4.67 12.95 -10.55
CA ILE A 156 3.36 13.10 -9.88
C ILE A 156 2.89 11.74 -9.36
N TRP A 157 3.06 10.67 -10.14
CA TRP A 157 2.74 9.30 -9.74
C TRP A 157 3.52 8.88 -8.50
N LEU A 158 4.84 9.08 -8.47
CA LEU A 158 5.68 8.78 -7.30
C LEU A 158 5.19 9.52 -6.04
N ILE A 159 4.85 10.81 -6.17
CA ILE A 159 4.34 11.60 -5.04
C ILE A 159 3.00 11.04 -4.58
N SER A 160 2.09 10.68 -5.49
CA SER A 160 0.80 10.08 -5.14
C SER A 160 0.96 8.73 -4.42
N CYS A 161 1.89 7.87 -4.87
CA CYS A 161 2.15 6.59 -4.20
C CYS A 161 2.74 6.76 -2.79
N LEU A 162 3.64 7.74 -2.61
CA LEU A 162 4.19 8.06 -1.27
C LEU A 162 3.10 8.59 -0.33
N ALA A 163 2.22 9.44 -0.85
CA ALA A 163 1.14 10.03 -0.07
C ALA A 163 0.04 9.01 0.29
N GLU A 164 -0.30 8.10 -0.62
CA GLU A 164 -1.28 7.02 -0.40
C GLU A 164 -0.76 6.00 0.64
N THR A 165 0.54 5.69 0.61
CA THR A 165 1.14 4.75 1.58
C THR A 165 1.51 5.38 2.92
N ASN A 166 1.21 6.66 3.14
CA ASN A 166 1.63 7.45 4.30
C ASN A 166 3.11 7.21 4.61
N ARG A 167 3.97 7.45 3.61
CA ARG A 167 5.42 7.41 3.76
C ARG A 167 6.02 8.80 3.68
N SER A 168 7.10 8.99 4.43
CA SER A 168 7.80 10.27 4.53
C SER A 168 8.02 10.86 3.12
N PRO A 169 7.59 12.09 2.85
CA PRO A 169 7.30 13.18 3.81
C PRO A 169 5.85 13.28 4.31
N PHE A 170 4.93 12.39 3.92
CA PHE A 170 3.49 12.53 4.17
C PHE A 170 2.99 11.80 5.44
N ASP A 171 3.84 11.68 6.47
CA ASP A 171 3.60 10.89 7.69
C ASP A 171 2.88 11.68 8.80
N PHE A 172 2.14 12.74 8.45
CA PHE A 172 1.52 13.63 9.45
C PHE A 172 0.36 13.00 10.23
N ALA A 173 -0.13 11.84 9.79
CA ALA A 173 -1.27 11.13 10.35
C ALA A 173 -0.91 9.76 10.97
N GLU A 174 0.37 9.36 10.96
CA GLU A 174 0.87 8.24 11.78
C GLU A 174 0.78 8.55 13.27
#